data_AF-A0A0T5ZMF6-F1
#
_entry.id   AF-A0A0T5ZMF6-F1
#
_cell.length_a   1.000
_cell.length_b   1.000
_cell.length_c   1.000
_cell.angle_alpha   90.00
_cell.angle_beta   90.00
_cell.angle_gamma   90.00
#
_symmetry.space_group_name_H-M   'P 1'
#
loop_
_entity.id
_entity.type
_entity.pdbx_description
1 polymer ?
#
loop_
_entity_poly.entity_id
_entity_poly.type
_entity_poly.pdbx_seq_one_letter_code
_entity_poly.pdbx_strand_id
1 'polypeptide(L)'
;MTGTVTQVAIDSLPGTPGQALASGAGGIVVAFLLALIAVRLLLVVADTERGRSILPVVDLAIAPLLAAFLMLMAGRLAEILPIG
;
A
#
# COMPACT_ATOMS: atom_id res chain seq x y z
N MET A 1 -26.11 12.13 24.84
CA MET A 1 -26.41 10.93 24.01
C MET A 1 -26.23 11.18 22.52
N THR A 2 -26.41 12.41 22.01
CA THR A 2 -26.26 12.72 20.57
C THR A 2 -24.83 12.55 20.05
N GLY A 3 -23.79 12.85 20.84
CA GLY A 3 -22.38 12.74 20.40
C GLY A 3 -21.88 11.31 20.17
N THR A 4 -22.38 10.33 20.93
CA THR A 4 -22.00 8.92 20.76
C THR A 4 -22.65 8.30 19.53
N VAL A 5 -23.88 8.71 19.19
CA VAL A 5 -24.60 8.21 18.01
C VAL A 5 -23.96 8.71 16.72
N THR A 6 -23.51 9.98 16.68
CA THR A 6 -22.76 10.50 15.52
C THR A 6 -21.41 9.82 15.36
N GLN A 7 -20.69 9.53 16.45
CA GLN A 7 -19.39 8.89 16.37
C GLN A 7 -19.48 7.44 15.87
N VAL A 8 -20.45 6.66 16.36
CA VAL A 8 -20.73 5.31 15.84
C VAL A 8 -21.18 5.38 14.38
N ALA A 9 -22.00 6.35 13.99
CA ALA A 9 -22.42 6.54 12.59
C ALA A 9 -21.26 6.95 11.68
N ILE A 10 -20.29 7.72 12.18
CA ILE A 10 -19.07 8.09 11.45
C ILE A 10 -18.14 6.88 11.30
N ASP A 11 -17.97 6.07 12.34
CA ASP A 11 -17.19 4.83 12.28
C ASP A 11 -17.86 3.74 11.41
N SER A 12 -19.17 3.87 11.16
CA SER A 12 -19.95 2.96 10.30
C SER A 12 -19.95 3.35 8.82
N LEU A 13 -19.48 4.55 8.47
CA LEU A 13 -19.42 5.00 7.08
C LEU A 13 -18.26 4.27 6.37
N PRO A 14 -18.44 3.82 5.11
CA PRO A 14 -17.36 3.23 4.34
C PRO A 14 -16.18 4.21 4.28
N GLY A 15 -15.06 3.84 4.92
CA GLY A 15 -13.87 4.68 4.94
C GLY A 15 -13.39 4.97 3.52
N THR A 16 -12.93 6.19 3.26
CA THR A 16 -12.33 6.53 1.96
C THR A 16 -11.09 5.65 1.69
N PRO A 17 -10.67 5.45 0.43
CA PRO A 17 -9.52 4.59 0.14
C PRO A 17 -8.25 5.05 0.87
N GLY A 18 -8.11 6.37 1.05
CA GLY A 18 -7.03 6.99 1.83
C GLY A 18 -7.08 6.68 3.32
N GLN A 19 -8.27 6.55 3.91
CA GLN A 19 -8.42 6.13 5.31
C GLN A 19 -8.14 4.63 5.49
N ALA A 20 -8.56 3.79 4.54
CA ALA A 20 -8.23 2.36 4.55
C ALA A 20 -6.72 2.09 4.43
N LEU A 21 -5.99 2.98 3.71
CA LEU A 21 -4.53 2.97 3.66
C LEU A 21 -3.89 3.43 4.97
N ALA A 22 -4.51 4.37 5.68
CA ALA A 22 -4.04 4.86 6.97
C ALA A 22 -4.28 3.88 8.13
N SER A 23 -5.25 2.97 8.00
CA SER A 23 -5.60 1.99 9.03
C SER A 23 -5.18 0.56 8.65
N GLY A 24 -4.17 0.00 9.33
CA GLY A 24 -3.90 -1.45 9.35
C GLY A 24 -2.96 -1.96 8.25
N ALA A 25 -3.28 -3.14 7.70
CA ALA A 25 -2.38 -3.94 6.84
C ALA A 25 -2.01 -3.25 5.51
N GLY A 26 -2.88 -2.40 4.96
CA GLY A 26 -2.61 -1.66 3.72
C GLY A 26 -1.43 -0.70 3.85
N GLY A 27 -1.36 0.05 4.96
CA GLY A 27 -0.25 0.97 5.23
C GLY A 27 1.10 0.26 5.38
N ILE A 28 1.11 -0.96 5.95
CA ILE A 28 2.32 -1.77 6.08
C ILE A 28 2.85 -2.17 4.69
N VAL A 29 1.97 -2.63 3.80
CA VAL A 29 2.35 -3.02 2.42
C VAL A 29 2.93 -1.83 1.66
N VAL A 30 2.30 -0.65 1.79
CA VAL A 30 2.79 0.60 1.16
C VAL A 30 4.17 0.99 1.70
N ALA A 31 4.36 0.97 3.02
CA ALA A 31 5.63 1.29 3.64
C ALA A 31 6.75 0.34 3.17
N PHE A 32 6.43 -0.95 3.04
CA PHE A 32 7.36 -1.96 2.54
C PHE A 32 7.72 -1.74 1.07
N LEU A 33 6.74 -1.41 0.22
CA LEU A 33 6.97 -1.04 -1.17
C LEU A 33 7.87 0.19 -1.30
N LEU A 34 7.61 1.24 -0.51
CA LEU A 34 8.43 2.44 -0.49
C LEU A 34 9.87 2.15 -0.05
N ALA A 35 10.05 1.30 0.97
CA ALA A 35 11.38 0.88 1.41
C ALA A 35 12.12 0.11 0.30
N LEU A 36 11.47 -0.83 -0.40
CA LEU A 36 12.08 -1.57 -1.51
C LEU A 36 12.45 -0.65 -2.68
N ILE A 37 11.59 0.30 -3.02
CA ILE A 37 11.87 1.30 -4.07
C ILE A 37 13.06 2.18 -3.67
N ALA A 38 13.14 2.62 -2.40
CA ALA A 38 14.26 3.40 -1.89
C ALA A 38 15.57 2.59 -1.94
N VAL A 39 15.55 1.33 -1.52
CA VAL A 39 16.71 0.42 -1.62
C VAL A 39 17.12 0.27 -3.08
N ARG A 40 16.19 0.03 -4.00
CA ARG A 40 16.47 -0.05 -5.44
C ARG A 40 17.15 1.21 -5.95
N LEU A 41 16.61 2.39 -5.64
CA LEU A 41 17.20 3.68 -6.00
C LEU A 41 18.62 3.84 -5.47
N LEU A 42 18.85 3.51 -4.20
CA LEU A 42 20.18 3.55 -3.59
C LEU A 42 21.16 2.59 -4.28
N LEU A 43 20.72 1.38 -4.62
CA LEU A 43 21.56 0.40 -5.33
C LEU A 43 21.92 0.85 -6.75
N VAL A 44 20.97 1.48 -7.45
CA VAL A 44 21.21 2.08 -8.77
C VAL A 44 22.18 3.25 -8.67
N VAL A 45 21.99 4.14 -7.69
CA VAL A 45 22.87 5.31 -7.49
C VAL A 45 24.27 4.91 -7.04
N ALA A 46 24.39 3.86 -6.23
CA ALA A 46 25.68 3.37 -5.75
C ALA A 46 26.50 2.67 -6.86
N ASP A 47 25.85 2.16 -7.91
CA ASP A 47 26.43 1.47 -9.08
C ASP A 47 27.60 0.52 -8.77
N THR A 48 27.50 -0.21 -7.65
CA THR A 48 28.50 -1.21 -7.28
C THR A 48 28.24 -2.53 -8.00
N GLU A 49 29.28 -3.34 -8.23
CA GLU A 49 29.13 -4.69 -8.80
C GLU A 49 28.18 -5.56 -7.96
N ARG A 50 28.23 -5.40 -6.63
CA ARG A 50 27.28 -6.03 -5.69
C ARG A 50 25.85 -5.49 -5.83
N GLY A 51 25.69 -4.19 -6.08
CA GLY A 51 24.37 -3.60 -6.32
C GLY A 51 23.71 -4.16 -7.58
N ARG A 52 24.48 -4.32 -8.66
CA ARG A 52 24.00 -4.91 -9.92
C ARG A 52 23.54 -6.36 -9.78
N SER A 53 24.15 -7.14 -8.88
CA SER A 53 23.69 -8.52 -8.62
C SER A 53 22.46 -8.60 -7.71
N ILE A 54 22.23 -7.60 -6.83
CA ILE A 54 21.12 -7.57 -5.88
C ILE A 54 19.86 -6.95 -6.51
N LEU A 55 20.01 -6.02 -7.46
CA LEU A 55 18.91 -5.34 -8.17
C LEU A 55 17.79 -6.27 -8.67
N PRO A 56 18.09 -7.41 -9.33
CA PRO A 56 17.06 -8.34 -9.79
C PRO A 56 16.25 -8.97 -8.65
N VAL A 57 16.88 -9.20 -7.49
CA VAL A 57 16.22 -9.77 -6.31
C VAL A 57 15.24 -8.76 -5.72
N VAL A 58 15.63 -7.49 -5.67
CA VAL A 58 14.75 -6.40 -5.24
C VAL A 58 13.58 -6.25 -6.22
N ASP A 59 13.84 -6.28 -7.53
CA ASP A 59 12.80 -6.20 -8.56
C ASP A 59 11.82 -7.39 -8.50
N LEU A 60 12.32 -8.59 -8.21
CA LEU A 60 11.50 -9.79 -8.00
C LEU A 60 10.60 -9.67 -6.76
N ALA A 61 11.05 -8.98 -5.71
CA ALA A 61 10.24 -8.74 -4.51
C ALA A 61 9.19 -7.63 -4.72
N ILE A 62 9.50 -6.60 -5.52
CA ILE A 62 8.60 -5.48 -5.80
C ILE A 62 7.37 -5.95 -6.59
N ALA A 63 7.55 -6.81 -7.61
CA ALA A 63 6.45 -7.23 -8.49
C ALA A 63 5.25 -7.88 -7.76
N PRO A 64 5.40 -8.91 -6.91
CA PRO A 64 4.29 -9.51 -6.19
C PRO A 64 3.71 -8.59 -5.12
N LEU A 65 4.52 -7.76 -4.45
CA LEU A 65 4.03 -6.78 -3.48
C LEU A 65 3.17 -5.71 -4.16
N LEU A 66 3.59 -5.23 -5.32
CA LEU A 66 2.84 -4.27 -6.11
C LEU A 66 1.51 -4.88 -6.59
N ALA A 67 1.53 -6.14 -7.05
CA ALA A 67 0.32 -6.84 -7.44
C ALA A 67 -0.65 -7.02 -6.26
N ALA A 68 -0.16 -7.43 -5.08
CA ALA A 68 -0.96 -7.55 -3.88
C ALA A 68 -1.57 -6.20 -3.45
N PHE A 69 -0.78 -5.13 -3.54
CA PHE A 69 -1.25 -3.77 -3.26
C PHE A 69 -2.34 -3.33 -4.23
N LEU A 70 -2.16 -3.54 -5.54
CA LEU A 70 -3.15 -3.22 -6.56
C LEU A 70 -4.44 -4.02 -6.38
N MET A 71 -4.35 -5.29 -6.02
CA MET A 71 -5.51 -6.14 -5.76
C MET A 71 -6.29 -5.67 -4.51
N LEU A 72 -5.58 -5.27 -3.45
CA LEU A 72 -6.19 -4.68 -2.26
C LEU A 72 -6.88 -3.35 -2.59
N MET A 73 -6.21 -2.48 -3.36
CA MET A 73 -6.79 -1.22 -3.81
C MET A 73 -7.98 -1.41 -4.75
N ALA A 74 -7.94 -2.40 -5.64
CA ALA A 74 -9.06 -2.74 -6.51
C ALA A 74 -10.28 -3.20 -5.70
N GLY A 75 -10.07 -4.03 -4.67
CA GLY A 75 -11.13 -4.41 -3.72
C GLY A 75 -11.73 -3.20 -3.00
N ARG A 76 -10.88 -2.29 -2.50
CA ARG A 76 -11.36 -1.06 -1.82
C ARG A 76 -12.04 -0.08 -2.76
N LEU A 77 -11.58 0.05 -4.01
CA LEU A 77 -12.24 0.86 -5.02
C LEU A 77 -13.59 0.28 -5.40
N ALA A 78 -13.72 -1.04 -5.51
CA ALA A 78 -15.00 -1.71 -5.77
C ALA A 78 -16.00 -1.56 -4.61
N GLU A 79 -15.52 -1.48 -3.36
CA GLU A 79 -16.38 -1.15 -2.21
C GLU A 79 -16.93 0.28 -2.25
N ILE A 80 -16.22 1.22 -2.88
CA ILE A 80 -16.52 2.66 -2.82
C ILE A 80 -17.21 3.17 -4.10
N LEU A 81 -16.84 2.63 -5.26
CA LEU A 81 -17.60 2.77 -6.49
C LEU A 81 -18.34 1.45 -6.74
N PRO A 82 -19.64 1.37 -6.39
CA PRO A 82 -20.48 0.29 -6.90
C PRO A 82 -20.58 0.51 -8.41
N ILE A 83 -19.78 -0.23 -9.18
CA ILE A 83 -20.04 -0.44 -10.60
C ILE A 83 -21.14 -1.51 -10.64
N GLY A 84 -22.37 -1.10 -10.30
CA GLY A 84 -23.53 -1.96 -10.10
C GLY A 84 -24.38 -1.54 -8.91
#